data_AF-A0A176RXB3-F1
#
_entry.id   AF-A0A176RXB3-F1
#
_cell.length_a   1.000
_cell.length_b   1.000
_cell.length_c   1.000
_cell.angle_alpha   90.00
_cell.angle_beta   90.00
_cell.angle_gamma   90.00
#
_symmetry.space_group_name_H-M   'P 1'
#
loop_
_entity.id
_entity.type
_entity.pdbx_description
1 polymer ?
#
loop_
_entity_poly.entity_id
_entity_poly.type
_entity_poly.pdbx_seq_one_letter_code
_entity_poly.pdbx_strand_id
1 'polypeptide(L)'
;KVGMVVQVEGTIDPNRNTGNASRINFNENVKGPIQEIDDDTLIVLGQTVTVDQLTVLDGIIELTELNVGDVVNVSGLVDADGIIHATLIVRESSTAEFEVVGRVEQLDLATQTFVIGDLTIDYSQVLILEVSGGVLNNGLLVEVKGKFAGAFPDDVLMASSVQTEDDFLSG
;
A
#
# COMPACT_ATOMS: atom_id res chain seq x y z
N LYS A 1 16.96 10.94 -9.06
CA LYS A 1 16.57 9.61 -8.56
C LYS A 1 16.12 8.84 -9.80
N VAL A 2 16.87 7.83 -10.21
CA VAL A 2 16.80 7.24 -11.56
C VAL A 2 15.88 6.02 -11.51
N GLY A 3 14.92 5.96 -12.43
CA GLY A 3 13.97 4.85 -12.57
C GLY A 3 14.67 3.53 -12.87
N MET A 4 14.13 2.44 -12.32
CA MET A 4 14.57 1.08 -12.61
C MET A 4 13.56 0.41 -13.53
N VAL A 5 13.88 0.37 -14.82
CA VAL A 5 13.36 -0.65 -15.73
C VAL A 5 14.09 -1.96 -15.38
N VAL A 6 13.35 -3.04 -15.15
CA VAL A 6 13.98 -4.37 -15.12
C VAL A 6 13.25 -5.30 -16.07
N GLN A 7 13.91 -5.55 -17.19
CA GLN A 7 13.67 -6.66 -18.08
C GLN A 7 14.40 -7.88 -17.50
N VAL A 8 13.71 -9.02 -17.35
CA VAL A 8 14.33 -10.26 -16.85
C VAL A 8 14.36 -11.29 -17.99
N GLU A 9 15.55 -11.56 -18.52
CA GLU A 9 15.85 -12.75 -19.33
C GLU A 9 16.50 -13.80 -18.40
N GLY A 10 15.92 -15.00 -18.29
CA GLY A 10 16.46 -16.09 -17.47
C GLY A 10 16.96 -17.26 -18.32
N THR A 11 18.22 -17.66 -18.13
CA THR A 11 18.75 -18.96 -18.60
C THR A 11 18.80 -19.95 -17.44
N ILE A 12 18.23 -21.14 -17.65
CA ILE A 12 18.18 -22.24 -16.67
C ILE A 12 19.52 -23.03 -16.69
N ASP A 13 20.15 -23.24 -15.52
CA ASP A 13 21.26 -24.20 -15.36
C ASP A 13 20.71 -25.62 -15.08
N PRO A 14 21.18 -26.69 -15.76
CA PRO A 14 20.66 -28.05 -15.60
C PRO A 14 20.90 -28.73 -14.25
N ASN A 15 21.72 -28.15 -13.35
CA ASN A 15 22.07 -28.80 -12.09
C ASN A 15 21.20 -28.30 -10.92
N ARG A 16 19.98 -28.86 -10.87
CA ARG A 16 19.02 -28.88 -9.74
C ARG A 16 19.62 -28.38 -8.42
N ASN A 17 19.35 -27.13 -8.03
CA ASN A 17 18.87 -26.70 -6.70
C ASN A 17 19.05 -25.19 -6.43
N THR A 18 18.58 -24.31 -7.32
CA THR A 18 17.86 -23.04 -6.99
C THR A 18 17.55 -22.31 -8.30
N GLY A 19 16.28 -22.34 -8.69
CA GLY A 19 15.74 -21.38 -9.66
C GLY A 19 15.13 -20.22 -8.88
N ASN A 20 15.94 -19.31 -8.34
CA ASN A 20 15.42 -18.08 -7.75
C ASN A 20 15.21 -17.06 -8.87
N ALA A 21 14.14 -17.25 -9.63
CA ALA A 21 13.66 -16.30 -10.60
C ALA A 21 12.13 -16.21 -10.50
N SER A 22 11.66 -15.75 -9.34
CA SER A 22 10.35 -15.14 -9.22
C SER A 22 10.60 -13.73 -8.71
N ARG A 23 10.58 -12.78 -9.63
CA ARG A 23 10.36 -11.38 -9.32
C ARG A 23 8.97 -11.29 -8.70
N ILE A 24 8.85 -11.62 -7.42
CA ILE A 24 7.68 -11.24 -6.63
C ILE A 24 7.82 -9.72 -6.57
N ASN A 25 7.00 -9.03 -7.35
CA ASN A 25 6.87 -7.59 -7.23
C ASN A 25 6.34 -7.36 -5.82
N PHE A 26 7.22 -7.00 -4.89
CA PHE A 26 6.85 -6.48 -3.58
C PHE A 26 6.32 -5.07 -3.82
N ASN A 27 5.06 -4.97 -4.22
CA ASN A 27 4.36 -3.70 -4.20
C ASN A 27 3.84 -3.54 -2.77
N GLU A 28 4.38 -2.57 -2.05
CA GLU A 28 3.83 -2.15 -0.76
C GLU A 28 2.40 -1.67 -1.03
N ASN A 29 1.40 -2.33 -0.47
CA ASN A 29 0.01 -1.90 -0.66
C ASN A 29 -0.34 -0.81 0.36
N VAL A 30 0.07 -1.01 1.61
CA VAL A 30 -0.22 -0.08 2.69
C VAL A 30 0.83 -0.16 3.78
N LYS A 31 1.25 1.02 4.27
CA LYS A 31 2.13 1.19 5.41
C LYS A 31 1.58 2.24 6.35
N GLY A 32 1.16 1.81 7.53
CA GLY A 32 0.58 2.71 8.51
C GLY A 32 0.20 2.00 9.81
N PRO A 33 -0.34 2.74 10.78
CA PRO A 33 -0.81 2.15 12.02
C PRO A 33 -2.08 1.34 11.79
N ILE A 34 -2.18 0.22 12.49
CA ILE A 34 -3.36 -0.64 12.54
C ILE A 34 -4.49 0.11 13.25
N GLN A 35 -5.59 0.38 12.54
CA GLN A 35 -6.82 0.98 13.07
C GLN A 35 -7.68 -0.05 13.80
N GLU A 36 -7.83 -1.25 13.22
CA GLU A 36 -8.58 -2.37 13.79
C GLU A 36 -7.83 -3.68 13.53
N ILE A 37 -7.96 -4.63 14.47
CA ILE A 37 -7.36 -5.96 14.38
C ILE A 37 -8.32 -6.97 14.97
N ASP A 38 -8.51 -8.07 14.24
CA ASP A 38 -9.26 -9.25 14.66
C ASP A 38 -8.39 -10.50 14.44
N ASP A 39 -8.95 -11.71 14.56
CA ASP A 39 -8.19 -12.97 14.48
C ASP A 39 -7.43 -13.15 13.14
N ASP A 40 -8.02 -12.78 12.02
CA ASP A 40 -7.47 -12.96 10.66
C ASP A 40 -7.59 -11.71 9.77
N THR A 41 -7.98 -10.57 10.35
CA THR A 41 -8.15 -9.32 9.61
C THR A 41 -7.51 -8.12 10.30
N LEU A 42 -7.02 -7.18 9.50
CA LEU A 42 -6.53 -5.88 9.94
C LEU A 42 -7.18 -4.77 9.12
N ILE A 43 -7.38 -3.60 9.73
CA ILE A 43 -7.62 -2.36 9.00
C ILE A 43 -6.40 -1.47 9.16
N VAL A 44 -5.76 -1.09 8.06
CA VAL A 44 -4.57 -0.22 8.04
C VAL A 44 -4.84 0.91 7.06
N LEU A 45 -4.82 2.16 7.53
CA LEU A 45 -5.15 3.34 6.71
C LEU A 45 -6.44 3.14 5.86
N GLY A 46 -7.54 2.69 6.47
CA GLY A 46 -8.81 2.45 5.79
C GLY A 46 -8.81 1.30 4.79
N GLN A 47 -7.75 0.49 4.73
CA GLN A 47 -7.66 -0.69 3.86
C GLN A 47 -7.92 -1.95 4.68
N THR A 48 -8.83 -2.80 4.20
CA THR A 48 -9.05 -4.13 4.78
C THR A 48 -7.97 -5.09 4.29
N VAL A 49 -7.31 -5.75 5.24
CA VAL A 49 -6.28 -6.75 5.02
C VAL A 49 -6.74 -8.07 5.61
N THR A 50 -6.64 -9.15 4.84
CA THR A 50 -6.86 -10.52 5.31
C THR A 50 -5.53 -11.24 5.45
N VAL A 51 -5.42 -12.09 6.47
CA VAL A 51 -4.21 -12.83 6.84
C VAL A 51 -4.55 -14.32 6.86
N ASP A 52 -3.73 -15.13 6.21
CA ASP A 52 -3.91 -16.58 6.20
C ASP A 52 -2.61 -17.32 6.58
N GLN A 53 -2.64 -18.65 6.51
CA GLN A 53 -1.49 -19.49 6.86
C GLN A 53 -0.30 -19.36 5.90
N LEU A 54 -0.49 -18.69 4.75
CA LEU A 54 0.54 -18.43 3.75
C LEU A 54 1.14 -17.03 3.91
N THR A 55 0.52 -16.14 4.68
CA THR A 55 1.08 -14.82 4.99
C THR A 55 2.38 -14.97 5.77
N VAL A 56 3.45 -14.37 5.26
CA VAL A 56 4.73 -14.27 5.98
C VAL A 56 4.65 -13.12 6.97
N LEU A 57 5.01 -13.38 8.22
CA LEU A 57 5.12 -12.35 9.26
C LEU A 57 6.60 -12.08 9.56
N ASP A 58 7.03 -10.82 9.50
CA ASP A 58 8.38 -10.39 9.83
C ASP A 58 8.36 -9.40 11.01
N GLY A 59 9.28 -9.62 11.95
CA GLY A 59 9.34 -8.90 13.23
C GLY A 59 8.32 -9.35 14.28
N ILE A 60 7.46 -10.33 13.95
CA ILE A 60 6.47 -10.97 14.84
C ILE A 60 6.32 -12.46 14.47
N ILE A 61 5.81 -13.29 15.39
CA ILE A 61 5.56 -14.72 15.15
C ILE A 61 4.09 -14.96 14.79
N GLU A 62 3.18 -14.27 15.48
CA GLU A 62 1.72 -14.42 15.32
C GLU A 62 1.05 -13.05 15.19
N LEU A 63 -0.09 -12.99 14.50
CA LEU A 63 -0.87 -11.75 14.31
C LEU A 63 -1.29 -11.14 15.65
N THR A 64 -1.57 -11.98 16.66
CA THR A 64 -1.96 -11.57 18.02
C THR A 64 -0.90 -10.76 18.77
N GLU A 65 0.34 -10.73 18.27
CA GLU A 65 1.36 -9.85 18.85
C GLU A 65 1.14 -8.38 18.49
N LEU A 66 0.44 -8.11 17.39
CA LEU A 66 0.11 -6.75 16.93
C LEU A 66 -1.05 -6.16 17.73
N ASN A 67 -1.01 -4.84 17.87
CA ASN A 67 -2.06 -4.06 18.53
C ASN A 67 -2.47 -2.90 17.66
N VAL A 68 -3.68 -2.38 17.91
CA VAL A 68 -4.11 -1.08 17.36
C VAL A 68 -3.05 -0.02 17.68
N GLY A 69 -2.63 0.71 16.65
CA GLY A 69 -1.58 1.73 16.71
C GLY A 69 -0.18 1.23 16.34
N ASP A 70 0.07 -0.08 16.30
CA ASP A 70 1.33 -0.61 15.76
C ASP A 70 1.42 -0.28 14.26
N VAL A 71 2.58 0.21 13.81
CA VAL A 71 2.81 0.47 12.38
C VAL A 71 3.21 -0.84 11.71
N VAL A 72 2.54 -1.16 10.61
CA VAL A 72 2.87 -2.29 9.76
C VAL A 72 3.07 -1.84 8.32
N ASN A 73 3.87 -2.60 7.59
CA ASN A 73 3.97 -2.56 6.13
C ASN A 73 3.39 -3.87 5.60
N VAL A 74 2.39 -3.77 4.71
CA VAL A 74 1.65 -4.90 4.16
C VAL A 74 1.87 -4.94 2.66
N SER A 75 2.26 -6.11 2.17
CA SER A 75 2.28 -6.46 0.75
C SER A 75 1.40 -7.67 0.48
N GLY A 76 0.70 -7.68 -0.64
CA GLY A 76 -0.32 -8.66 -0.94
C GLY A 76 -0.95 -8.47 -2.31
N LEU A 77 -1.98 -9.27 -2.56
CA LEU A 77 -2.80 -9.18 -3.76
C LEU A 77 -4.11 -8.48 -3.43
N VAL A 78 -4.42 -7.42 -4.17
CA VAL A 78 -5.70 -6.71 -4.03
C VAL A 78 -6.74 -7.40 -4.90
N ASP A 79 -7.88 -7.77 -4.32
CA ASP A 79 -8.99 -8.36 -5.08
C ASP A 79 -9.92 -7.31 -5.71
N ALA A 80 -11.01 -7.76 -6.32
CA ALA A 80 -11.96 -6.89 -7.01
C ALA A 80 -12.76 -5.98 -6.06
N ASP A 81 -12.85 -6.35 -4.78
CA ASP A 81 -13.53 -5.59 -3.73
C ASP A 81 -12.56 -4.63 -3.01
N GLY A 82 -11.28 -4.64 -3.37
CA GLY A 82 -10.25 -3.80 -2.77
C GLY A 82 -9.61 -4.41 -1.52
N ILE A 83 -9.93 -5.66 -1.16
CA ILE A 83 -9.35 -6.34 -0.01
C ILE A 83 -7.94 -6.79 -0.35
N ILE A 84 -7.00 -6.52 0.56
CA ILE A 84 -5.61 -6.95 0.45
C ILE A 84 -5.48 -8.35 1.06
N HIS A 85 -5.21 -9.35 0.22
CA HIS A 85 -4.81 -10.69 0.65
C HIS A 85 -3.32 -10.69 0.95
N ALA A 86 -2.95 -10.60 2.22
CA ALA A 86 -1.57 -10.36 2.63
C ALA A 86 -0.66 -11.55 2.31
N THR A 87 0.47 -11.26 1.68
CA THR A 87 1.57 -12.21 1.46
C THR A 87 2.74 -11.95 2.41
N LEU A 88 2.90 -10.70 2.86
CA LEU A 88 3.91 -10.28 3.81
C LEU A 88 3.34 -9.17 4.71
N ILE A 89 3.57 -9.28 6.02
CA ILE A 89 3.34 -8.22 7.00
C ILE A 89 4.63 -8.02 7.79
N VAL A 90 5.12 -6.78 7.81
CA VAL A 90 6.31 -6.38 8.57
C VAL A 90 5.91 -5.39 9.64
N ARG A 91 6.26 -5.65 10.91
CA ARG A 91 6.14 -4.63 11.97
C ARG A 91 7.23 -3.57 11.80
N GLU A 92 6.81 -2.32 11.70
CA GLU A 92 7.69 -1.16 11.53
C GLU A 92 7.86 -0.39 12.84
N SER A 93 9.05 0.14 13.06
CA SER A 93 9.34 0.99 14.23
C SER A 93 9.17 2.49 13.95
N SER A 94 9.02 2.86 12.67
CA SER A 94 8.96 4.24 12.23
C SER A 94 7.52 4.67 11.94
N THR A 95 7.14 5.84 12.47
CA THR A 95 5.89 6.54 12.16
C THR A 95 6.17 7.78 11.28
N ALA A 96 7.33 7.83 10.62
CA ALA A 96 7.83 9.05 10.00
C ALA A 96 7.02 9.50 8.79
N GLU A 97 6.41 8.57 8.06
CA GLU A 97 5.51 8.79 6.93
C GLU A 97 4.72 7.50 6.69
N PHE A 98 3.46 7.65 6.30
CA PHE A 98 2.56 6.56 5.93
C PHE A 98 2.35 6.54 4.43
N GLU A 99 1.97 5.38 3.93
CA GLU A 99 1.87 5.11 2.50
C GLU A 99 0.66 4.22 2.20
N VAL A 100 -0.03 4.52 1.10
CA VAL A 100 -1.11 3.69 0.59
C VAL A 100 -1.09 3.72 -0.94
N VAL A 101 -1.27 2.55 -1.54
CA VAL A 101 -1.44 2.39 -2.99
C VAL A 101 -2.87 1.95 -3.25
N GLY A 102 -3.56 2.67 -4.13
CA GLY A 102 -4.92 2.32 -4.50
C GLY A 102 -5.51 3.22 -5.56
N ARG A 103 -6.74 2.93 -5.96
CA ARG A 103 -7.42 3.71 -7.01
C ARG A 103 -8.07 4.94 -6.38
N VAL A 104 -7.94 6.06 -7.09
CA VAL A 104 -8.63 7.31 -6.74
C VAL A 104 -10.13 7.11 -6.87
N GLU A 105 -10.86 7.39 -5.80
CA GLU A 105 -12.32 7.41 -5.77
C GLU A 105 -12.82 8.75 -5.24
N GLN A 106 -14.07 9.09 -5.54
CA GLN A 106 -14.75 10.27 -4.99
C GLN A 106 -13.93 11.58 -5.06
N LEU A 107 -13.17 11.79 -6.14
CA LEU A 107 -12.35 12.99 -6.31
C LEU A 107 -13.19 14.28 -6.28
N ASP A 108 -12.89 15.15 -5.31
CA ASP A 108 -13.44 16.49 -5.16
C ASP A 108 -12.33 17.53 -5.37
N LEU A 109 -12.41 18.22 -6.50
CA LEU A 109 -11.43 19.26 -6.89
C LEU A 109 -11.61 20.57 -6.10
N ALA A 110 -12.77 20.81 -5.47
CA ALA A 110 -13.03 22.03 -4.71
C ALA A 110 -12.41 21.95 -3.32
N THR A 111 -12.55 20.81 -2.64
CA THR A 111 -11.90 20.54 -1.34
C THR A 111 -10.49 20.01 -1.47
N GLN A 112 -10.08 19.60 -2.68
CA GLN A 112 -8.80 18.93 -2.96
C GLN A 112 -8.65 17.65 -2.15
N THR A 113 -9.67 16.81 -2.23
CA THR A 113 -9.72 15.51 -1.57
C THR A 113 -10.12 14.40 -2.52
N PHE A 114 -9.72 13.17 -2.21
CA PHE A 114 -10.25 11.96 -2.83
C PHE A 114 -10.22 10.82 -1.81
N VAL A 115 -10.68 9.64 -2.18
CA VAL A 115 -10.76 8.46 -1.31
C VAL A 115 -9.96 7.30 -1.93
N ILE A 116 -9.31 6.50 -1.08
CA ILE A 116 -8.78 5.18 -1.41
C ILE A 116 -9.33 4.19 -0.37
N GLY A 117 -10.13 3.21 -0.78
CA GLY A 117 -10.84 2.34 0.17
C GLY A 117 -11.74 3.19 1.07
N ASP A 118 -11.51 3.15 2.38
CA ASP A 118 -12.22 4.01 3.35
C ASP A 118 -11.41 5.24 3.79
N LEU A 119 -10.20 5.44 3.27
CA LEU A 119 -9.32 6.54 3.66
C LEU A 119 -9.54 7.78 2.80
N THR A 120 -9.81 8.91 3.46
CA THR A 120 -9.81 10.22 2.80
C THR A 120 -8.38 10.74 2.65
N ILE A 121 -8.01 11.10 1.43
CA ILE A 121 -6.76 11.77 1.10
C ILE A 121 -7.02 13.26 0.94
N ASP A 122 -6.38 14.09 1.75
CA ASP A 122 -6.29 15.55 1.54
C ASP A 122 -4.98 15.85 0.81
N TYR A 123 -5.08 16.25 -0.46
CA TYR A 123 -3.93 16.61 -1.28
C TYR A 123 -3.77 18.13 -1.45
N SER A 124 -4.48 18.94 -0.67
CA SER A 124 -4.46 20.41 -0.76
C SER A 124 -3.08 21.05 -0.54
N GLN A 125 -2.17 20.33 0.10
CA GLN A 125 -0.78 20.76 0.36
C GLN A 125 0.22 20.20 -0.65
N VAL A 126 -0.20 19.33 -1.58
CA VAL A 126 0.69 18.72 -2.58
C VAL A 126 0.91 19.72 -3.71
N LEU A 127 2.13 20.27 -3.79
CA LEU A 127 2.48 21.30 -4.77
C LEU A 127 2.61 20.77 -6.21
N ILE A 128 3.01 19.51 -6.35
CA ILE A 128 3.27 18.85 -7.63
C ILE A 128 2.63 17.46 -7.58
N LEU A 129 1.63 17.24 -8.43
CA LEU A 129 1.06 15.91 -8.66
C LEU A 129 1.88 15.22 -9.75
N GLU A 130 2.53 14.11 -9.41
CA GLU A 130 3.30 13.31 -10.38
C GLU A 130 2.39 12.24 -11.01
N VAL A 131 1.31 12.70 -11.64
CA VAL A 131 0.27 11.83 -12.20
C VAL A 131 0.35 11.73 -13.72
N SER A 132 0.16 10.52 -14.24
CA SER A 132 0.12 10.24 -15.68
C SER A 132 -0.99 11.04 -16.36
N GLY A 133 -0.65 11.73 -17.45
CA GLY A 133 -1.57 12.64 -18.13
C GLY A 133 -1.77 14.00 -17.44
N GLY A 134 -1.11 14.24 -16.30
CA GLY A 134 -1.06 15.53 -15.63
C GLY A 134 -2.33 15.93 -14.88
N VAL A 135 -3.32 15.04 -14.78
CA VAL A 135 -4.60 15.30 -14.09
C VAL A 135 -5.01 14.09 -13.26
N LEU A 136 -5.35 14.33 -11.99
CA LEU A 136 -5.92 13.32 -11.11
C LEU A 136 -7.36 13.01 -11.55
N ASN A 137 -7.73 11.73 -11.66
CA ASN A 137 -9.05 11.30 -12.08
C ASN A 137 -9.47 10.04 -11.30
N ASN A 138 -10.78 9.83 -11.12
CA ASN A 138 -11.28 8.59 -10.54
C ASN A 138 -10.84 7.37 -11.36
N GLY A 139 -10.47 6.29 -10.68
CA GLY A 139 -9.98 5.03 -11.24
C GLY A 139 -8.47 5.01 -11.51
N LEU A 140 -7.77 6.15 -11.42
CA LEU A 140 -6.32 6.19 -11.55
C LEU A 140 -5.67 5.48 -10.35
N LEU A 141 -4.75 4.56 -10.62
CA LEU A 141 -3.95 3.93 -9.58
C LEU A 141 -2.85 4.90 -9.13
N VAL A 142 -2.77 5.16 -7.84
CA VAL A 142 -1.81 6.09 -7.26
C VAL A 142 -1.16 5.51 -6.02
N GLU A 143 0.10 5.90 -5.80
CA GLU A 143 0.78 5.84 -4.52
C GLU A 143 0.66 7.19 -3.82
N VAL A 144 0.21 7.17 -2.57
CA VAL A 144 0.08 8.36 -1.72
C VAL A 144 0.96 8.19 -0.50
N LYS A 145 1.78 9.18 -0.21
CA LYS A 145 2.52 9.28 1.05
C LYS A 145 2.03 10.47 1.85
N GLY A 146 2.03 10.36 3.17
CA GLY A 146 1.51 11.42 4.03
C GLY A 146 1.51 11.11 5.52
N LYS A 147 0.73 11.91 6.26
CA LYS A 147 0.51 11.78 7.71
C LYS A 147 -0.93 12.11 8.05
N PHE A 148 -1.43 11.59 9.17
CA PHE A 148 -2.75 12.01 9.66
C PHE A 148 -2.76 13.49 10.04
N ALA A 149 -3.90 14.14 9.78
CA ALA A 149 -4.14 15.53 10.15
C ALA A 149 -4.28 15.71 11.67
N GLY A 150 -4.90 14.72 12.33
CA GLY A 150 -5.20 14.70 13.75
C GLY A 150 -4.47 13.61 14.54
N ALA A 151 -5.02 13.30 15.71
CA ALA A 151 -4.57 12.18 16.53
C ALA A 151 -5.16 10.88 15.99
N PHE A 152 -4.34 9.83 15.94
CA PHE A 152 -4.79 8.49 15.57
C PHE A 152 -5.85 7.93 16.57
N PRO A 153 -6.88 7.20 16.11
CA PRO A 153 -7.22 6.95 14.70
C PRO A 153 -7.83 8.20 14.04
N ASP A 154 -7.38 8.45 12.81
CA ASP A 154 -7.91 9.48 11.92
C ASP A 154 -8.11 8.80 10.56
N ASP A 155 -9.13 9.25 9.83
CA ASP A 155 -9.49 8.71 8.52
C ASP A 155 -9.05 9.68 7.40
N VAL A 156 -8.39 10.78 7.75
CA VAL A 156 -7.85 11.76 6.82
C VAL A 156 -6.31 11.75 6.80
N LEU A 157 -5.75 11.31 5.68
CA LEU A 157 -4.31 11.40 5.40
C LEU A 157 -4.01 12.71 4.67
N MET A 158 -3.24 13.60 5.30
CA MET A 158 -2.64 14.76 4.64
C MET A 158 -1.49 14.28 3.76
N ALA A 159 -1.68 14.34 2.45
CA ALA A 159 -0.68 13.89 1.49
C ALA A 159 0.51 14.85 1.43
N SER A 160 1.71 14.29 1.49
CA SER A 160 2.97 14.94 1.13
C SER A 160 3.32 14.69 -0.34
N SER A 161 2.83 13.58 -0.91
CA SER A 161 3.07 13.15 -2.28
C SER A 161 1.89 12.36 -2.83
N VAL A 162 1.61 12.54 -4.13
CA VAL A 162 0.68 11.72 -4.92
C VAL A 162 1.33 11.44 -6.27
N GLN A 163 1.55 10.17 -6.58
CA GLN A 163 2.22 9.71 -7.78
C GLN A 163 1.37 8.65 -8.48
N THR A 164 1.34 8.62 -9.81
CA THR A 164 0.73 7.48 -10.52
C THR A 164 1.59 6.25 -10.35
N GLU A 165 0.94 5.14 -10.01
CA GLU A 165 1.55 3.82 -9.97
C GLU A 165 1.16 3.03 -11.23
N ASP A 166 2.10 2.27 -11.79
CA ASP A 166 1.84 1.44 -12.96
C ASP A 166 1.08 0.18 -12.56
N ASP A 167 -0.05 -0.09 -13.23
CA ASP A 167 -0.78 -1.35 -13.08
C ASP A 167 -0.04 -2.45 -13.87
N PHE A 168 0.99 -3.02 -13.26
CA PHE A 168 1.80 -4.09 -13.85
C PHE A 168 1.01 -5.38 -14.15
N LEU A 169 -0.28 -5.44 -13.82
CA LEU A 169 -1.17 -6.58 -14.06
C LEU A 169 -2.03 -6.44 -15.33
N SER A 170 -1.88 -5.35 -16.10
CA SER A 170 -2.54 -5.18 -17.39
C SER A 170 -1.72 -5.78 -18.56
N GLY A 171 -1.55 -7.10 -18.55
CA GLY A 171 -0.87 -7.87 -19.60
C GLY A 171 -1.60 -9.15 -19.96
#